data_AF-A0A5C4YC83-F1
#
_entry.id   AF-A0A5C4YC83-F1
#
_cell.length_a   1.000
_cell.length_b   1.000
_cell.length_c   1.000
_cell.angle_alpha   90.00
_cell.angle_beta   90.00
_cell.angle_gamma   90.00
#
_symmetry.space_group_name_H-M   'P 1'
#
loop_
_entity.id
_entity.type
_entity.pdbx_description
1 polymer ?
#
loop_
_entity_poly.entity_id
_entity_poly.type
_entity_poly.pdbx_seq_one_letter_code
_entity_poly.pdbx_strand_id
1 'polypeptide(L)'
;VFTVAFIVLLKFMQELPLVERYNIIGQLIWLRDRAIILAAIVIIAFLVIAVLDIFLVRFQYFKGLRMSKQEIKDEYKQMEGDPQVKGRIRRLQMEAARRRMVQDVAGADVVITNPTHYAVAIRYDTTKEQAPRVVAKGVDFLALRIKQVAYDN
;
A
#
# COMPACT_ATOMS: atom_id res chain seq x y z
N VAL A 1 -41.56 -1.40 9.14
CA VAL A 1 -42.06 -2.06 10.37
C VAL A 1 -43.45 -1.54 10.76
N PHE A 2 -43.63 -0.22 10.94
CA PHE A 2 -44.94 0.35 11.32
C PHE A 2 -46.10 -0.04 10.41
N THR A 3 -45.91 -0.02 9.08
CA THR A 3 -46.93 -0.48 8.13
C THR A 3 -47.30 -1.95 8.31
N VAL A 4 -46.32 -2.81 8.58
CA VAL A 4 -46.55 -4.25 8.82
C VAL A 4 -47.30 -4.46 10.13
N ALA A 5 -46.87 -3.79 11.20
CA ALA A 5 -47.55 -3.83 12.50
C ALA A 5 -49.00 -3.32 12.40
N PHE A 6 -49.23 -2.26 11.63
CA PHE A 6 -50.56 -1.70 11.40
C PHE A 6 -51.46 -2.66 10.63
N ILE A 7 -50.97 -3.30 9.56
CA ILE A 7 -51.72 -4.31 8.80
C ILE A 7 -52.08 -5.50 9.70
N VAL A 8 -51.15 -5.98 10.53
CA VAL A 8 -51.39 -7.08 11.47
C VAL A 8 -52.44 -6.69 12.52
N LEU A 9 -52.38 -5.46 13.03
CA LEU A 9 -53.38 -4.95 13.97
C LEU A 9 -54.77 -4.87 13.34
N LEU A 10 -54.88 -4.45 12.07
CA LEU A 10 -56.16 -4.46 11.34
C LEU A 10 -56.71 -5.88 11.19
N LYS A 11 -55.86 -6.90 10.99
CA LYS A 11 -56.31 -8.30 10.97
C LYS A 11 -56.86 -8.75 12.31
N PHE A 12 -56.26 -8.34 13.43
CA PHE A 12 -56.78 -8.65 14.76
C PHE A 12 -58.15 -8.02 15.02
N MET A 13 -58.40 -6.82 14.49
CA MET A 13 -59.70 -6.16 14.60
C MET A 13 -60.82 -6.97 13.91
N GLN A 14 -60.51 -7.74 12.87
CA GLN A 14 -61.48 -8.59 12.18
C GLN A 14 -61.88 -9.82 13.02
N GLU A 15 -61.06 -10.23 13.97
CA GLU A 15 -61.34 -11.38 14.86
C GLU A 15 -62.17 -10.98 16.08
N LEU A 16 -62.31 -9.69 16.39
CA LEU A 16 -63.06 -9.19 17.55
C LEU A 16 -64.50 -9.69 17.67
N PRO A 17 -65.29 -9.82 16.58
CA PRO A 17 -66.66 -10.34 16.68
C PRO A 17 -66.74 -11.80 17.18
N LEU A 18 -65.67 -12.57 17.01
CA LEU A 18 -65.57 -13.95 17.52
C LEU A 18 -65.25 -13.97 19.02
N VAL A 19 -64.62 -12.91 19.52
CA VAL A 19 -64.15 -12.80 20.90
C VAL A 19 -65.28 -12.56 21.89
N GLU A 20 -66.36 -11.92 21.43
CA GLU A 20 -67.57 -11.66 22.21
C GLU A 20 -68.18 -12.94 22.81
N ARG A 21 -67.96 -14.09 22.17
CA ARG A 21 -68.48 -15.40 22.61
C ARG A 21 -67.64 -16.07 23.69
N TYR A 22 -66.46 -15.55 24.02
CA TYR A 22 -65.61 -16.11 25.08
C TYR A 22 -65.95 -15.53 26.46
N ASN A 23 -65.75 -16.35 27.51
CA ASN A 23 -65.74 -15.88 28.90
C ASN A 23 -64.64 -14.85 29.13
N ILE A 24 -64.77 -14.02 30.17
CA ILE A 24 -63.82 -12.96 30.55
C ILE A 24 -62.35 -13.46 30.58
N ILE A 25 -62.11 -14.65 31.14
CA ILE A 25 -60.77 -15.25 31.18
C ILE A 25 -60.26 -15.56 29.75
N GLY A 26 -61.13 -16.07 28.88
CA GLY A 26 -60.79 -16.36 27.49
C GLY A 26 -60.49 -15.10 26.68
N GLN A 27 -61.19 -13.99 26.94
CA GLN A 27 -60.91 -12.69 26.35
C GLN A 27 -59.54 -12.15 26.77
N LEU A 28 -59.17 -12.32 28.04
CA LEU A 28 -57.85 -11.93 28.55
C LEU A 28 -56.71 -12.74 27.91
N ILE A 29 -56.90 -14.05 27.76
CA ILE A 29 -55.93 -14.94 27.11
C ILE A 29 -55.78 -14.58 25.64
N TRP A 30 -56.89 -14.33 24.94
CA TRP A 30 -56.88 -13.89 23.55
C TRP A 30 -56.06 -12.61 23.37
N LEU A 31 -56.29 -11.60 24.22
CA LEU A 31 -55.58 -10.32 24.17
C LEU A 31 -54.08 -10.50 24.40
N ARG A 32 -53.71 -11.29 25.42
CA ARG A 32 -52.31 -11.64 25.72
C ARG A 32 -51.63 -12.25 24.50
N ASP A 33 -52.26 -13.23 23.87
CA ASP A 33 -51.66 -13.96 22.76
C ASP A 33 -51.47 -13.06 21.53
N ARG A 34 -52.44 -12.19 21.21
CA ARG A 34 -52.31 -11.23 20.10
C ARG A 34 -51.24 -10.18 20.40
N ALA A 35 -51.12 -9.73 21.64
CA ALA A 35 -50.06 -8.80 22.05
C ALA A 35 -48.66 -9.42 21.89
N ILE A 36 -48.48 -10.69 22.29
CA ILE A 36 -47.21 -11.42 22.11
C ILE A 36 -46.89 -11.61 20.63
N ILE A 37 -47.87 -12.00 19.81
CA ILE A 37 -47.67 -12.19 18.36
C ILE A 37 -47.27 -10.86 17.70
N LEU A 38 -47.93 -9.75 18.05
CA LEU A 38 -47.58 -8.44 17.52
C LEU A 38 -46.15 -8.05 17.88
N ALA A 39 -45.77 -8.20 19.16
CA ALA A 39 -44.43 -7.92 19.62
C ALA A 39 -43.38 -8.78 18.89
N ALA A 40 -43.63 -10.08 18.73
CA ALA A 40 -42.75 -10.99 18.01
C ALA A 40 -42.55 -10.58 16.54
N ILE A 41 -43.63 -10.23 15.83
CA ILE A 41 -43.56 -9.79 14.43
C ILE A 41 -42.74 -8.49 14.31
N VAL A 42 -42.95 -7.54 15.23
CA VAL A 42 -42.20 -6.28 15.24
C VAL A 42 -40.72 -6.53 15.48
N ILE A 43 -40.37 -7.38 16.45
CA ILE A 43 -38.99 -7.76 16.75
C ILE A 43 -38.34 -8.41 15.53
N ILE A 44 -39.00 -9.39 14.89
CA ILE A 44 -38.49 -10.06 13.69
C ILE A 44 -38.30 -9.06 12.55
N ALA A 45 -39.25 -8.16 12.34
CA ALA A 45 -39.15 -7.14 11.29
C ALA A 45 -37.96 -6.20 11.54
N PHE A 46 -37.71 -5.79 12.78
CA PHE A 46 -36.53 -5.00 13.12
C PHE A 46 -35.23 -5.80 12.98
N LEU A 47 -35.23 -7.08 13.35
CA LEU A 47 -34.07 -7.96 13.20
C LEU A 47 -33.68 -8.07 11.73
N VAL A 48 -34.65 -8.28 10.83
CA VAL A 48 -34.40 -8.33 9.37
C VAL A 48 -33.77 -7.02 8.87
N ILE A 49 -34.29 -5.87 9.30
CA ILE A 49 -33.72 -4.57 8.91
C ILE A 49 -32.30 -4.41 9.45
N ALA A 50 -32.05 -4.77 10.72
CA ALA A 50 -30.72 -4.69 11.32
C ALA A 50 -29.70 -5.58 10.59
N VAL A 51 -30.09 -6.78 10.17
CA VAL A 51 -29.23 -7.68 9.38
C VAL A 51 -28.90 -7.07 8.01
N LEU A 52 -29.89 -6.48 7.33
CA LEU A 52 -29.68 -5.80 6.05
C LEU A 52 -28.75 -4.59 6.20
N ASP A 53 -28.92 -3.81 7.28
CA ASP A 53 -28.09 -2.65 7.58
C ASP A 53 -26.63 -3.05 7.79
N ILE A 54 -26.37 -4.08 8.61
CA ILE A 54 -25.02 -4.62 8.82
C ILE A 54 -24.38 -5.05 7.49
N PHE A 55 -25.14 -5.71 6.61
CA PHE A 55 -24.63 -6.14 5.31
C PHE A 55 -24.23 -4.96 4.42
N LEU A 56 -25.09 -3.93 4.36
CA LEU A 56 -24.83 -2.71 3.58
C LEU A 56 -23.65 -1.92 4.14
N VAL A 57 -23.56 -1.75 5.46
CA VAL A 57 -22.44 -1.09 6.12
C VAL A 57 -21.14 -1.83 5.83
N ARG A 58 -21.14 -3.16 5.97
CA ARG A 58 -19.96 -3.98 5.68
C ARG A 58 -19.53 -3.87 4.22
N PHE A 59 -20.48 -3.91 3.28
CA PHE A 59 -20.19 -3.74 1.85
C PHE A 59 -19.59 -2.36 1.55
N GLN A 60 -20.17 -1.30 2.10
CA GLN A 60 -19.67 0.07 1.93
C GLN A 60 -18.29 0.26 2.54
N TYR A 61 -18.03 -0.30 3.72
CA TYR A 61 -16.73 -0.29 4.37
C TYR A 61 -15.66 -0.93 3.48
N PHE A 62 -15.90 -2.16 3.00
CA PHE A 62 -14.95 -2.82 2.09
C PHE A 62 -14.79 -2.11 0.76
N LYS A 63 -15.83 -1.42 0.27
CA LYS A 63 -15.75 -0.59 -0.92
C LYS A 63 -14.90 0.66 -0.68
N GLY A 64 -15.01 1.28 0.48
CA GLY A 64 -14.23 2.47 0.88
C GLY A 64 -12.76 2.16 1.12
N LEU A 65 -12.43 0.94 1.58
CA LEU A 65 -11.04 0.48 1.71
C LEU A 65 -10.34 0.20 0.37
N ARG A 66 -11.06 0.23 -0.75
CA ARG A 66 -10.43 0.02 -2.06
C ARG A 66 -9.72 1.30 -2.49
N MET A 67 -8.40 1.22 -2.61
CA MET A 67 -7.63 2.28 -3.24
C MET A 67 -7.87 2.31 -4.74
N SER A 68 -7.94 3.52 -5.28
CA SER A 68 -7.91 3.75 -6.72
C SER A 68 -6.52 3.44 -7.28
N LYS A 69 -6.44 3.15 -8.59
CA LYS A 69 -5.14 2.99 -9.27
C LYS A 69 -4.25 4.24 -9.16
N GLN A 70 -4.86 5.41 -8.95
CA GLN A 70 -4.14 6.66 -8.79
C GLN A 70 -3.57 6.79 -7.37
N GLU A 71 -4.35 6.49 -6.33
CA GLU A 71 -3.90 6.46 -4.94
C GLU A 71 -2.74 5.48 -4.72
N ILE A 72 -2.82 4.28 -5.31
CA ILE A 72 -1.71 3.29 -5.23
C ILE A 72 -0.42 3.86 -5.85
N LYS A 73 -0.52 4.56 -6.98
CA LYS A 73 0.65 5.17 -7.63
C LYS A 73 1.23 6.30 -6.80
N ASP A 74 0.38 7.09 -6.17
CA ASP A 74 0.81 8.23 -5.37
C ASP A 74 1.38 7.77 -4.01
N GLU A 75 0.84 6.72 -3.39
CA GLU A 75 1.47 6.02 -2.25
C GLU A 75 2.84 5.47 -2.62
N TYR A 76 2.97 4.78 -3.76
CA TYR A 76 4.26 4.25 -4.23
C TYR A 76 5.31 5.35 -4.40
N LYS A 77 4.92 6.49 -4.98
CA LYS A 77 5.80 7.66 -5.13
C LYS A 77 6.18 8.28 -3.77
N GLN A 78 5.28 8.29 -2.79
CA GLN A 78 5.58 8.80 -1.44
C GLN A 78 6.49 7.86 -0.65
N MET A 79 6.30 6.54 -0.78
CA MET A 79 7.08 5.53 -0.04
C MET A 79 8.50 5.35 -0.60
N GLU A 80 8.66 5.21 -1.92
CA GLU A 80 9.99 4.98 -2.53
C GLU A 80 10.68 6.27 -3.01
N GLY A 81 9.95 7.39 -3.03
CA GLY A 81 10.38 8.62 -3.69
C GLY A 81 10.22 8.55 -5.21
N ASP A 82 10.35 9.69 -5.89
CA ASP A 82 10.30 9.72 -7.36
C ASP A 82 11.46 8.91 -7.97
N PRO A 83 11.19 7.87 -8.78
CA PRO A 83 12.22 7.09 -9.46
C PRO A 83 13.20 7.95 -10.26
N GLN A 84 12.75 9.08 -10.82
CA GLN A 84 13.60 10.02 -11.54
C GLN A 84 14.60 10.70 -10.59
N VAL A 85 14.17 11.07 -9.39
CA VAL A 85 15.03 11.68 -8.37
C VAL A 85 16.06 10.67 -7.86
N LYS A 86 15.64 9.44 -7.54
CA LYS A 86 16.55 8.35 -7.14
C LYS A 86 17.56 8.03 -8.25
N GLY A 87 17.10 7.98 -9.50
CA GLY A 87 17.96 7.80 -10.67
C GLY A 87 18.97 8.94 -10.83
N ARG A 88 18.55 10.19 -10.64
CA ARG A 88 19.41 11.37 -10.71
C ARG A 88 20.48 11.36 -9.62
N ILE A 89 20.13 11.04 -8.38
CA ILE A 89 21.08 10.92 -7.26
C ILE A 89 22.13 9.87 -7.59
N ARG A 90 21.72 8.69 -8.07
CA ARG A 90 22.66 7.61 -8.42
C ARG A 90 23.62 8.01 -9.55
N ARG A 91 23.14 8.74 -10.57
CA ARG A 91 24.00 9.26 -11.64
C ARG A 91 25.04 10.25 -11.11
N LEU A 92 24.61 11.20 -10.27
CA LEU A 92 25.52 12.18 -9.65
C LEU A 92 26.57 11.51 -8.77
N GLN A 93 26.19 10.50 -7.99
CA GLN A 93 27.12 9.71 -7.18
C GLN A 93 28.16 8.98 -8.04
N MET A 94 27.73 8.36 -9.15
CA MET A 94 28.64 7.69 -10.09
C MET A 94 29.61 8.69 -10.75
N GLU A 95 29.14 9.87 -11.14
CA GLU A 95 30.00 10.92 -11.70
C GLU A 95 31.02 11.41 -10.69
N ALA A 96 30.60 11.67 -9.44
CA ALA A 96 31.50 12.09 -8.37
C ALA A 96 32.54 11.01 -8.03
N ALA A 97 32.15 9.73 -8.05
CA ALA A 97 33.07 8.61 -7.86
C ALA A 97 34.08 8.51 -9.00
N ARG A 98 33.65 8.68 -10.26
CA ARG A 98 34.56 8.69 -11.43
C ARG A 98 35.55 9.85 -11.36
N ARG A 99 35.13 11.05 -10.94
CA ARG A 99 36.03 12.20 -10.77
C ARG A 99 37.10 11.93 -9.72
N ARG A 100 36.71 11.40 -8.55
CA ARG A 100 37.66 10.99 -7.49
C ARG A 100 38.63 9.93 -7.97
N MET A 101 38.13 8.88 -8.63
CA MET A 101 38.97 7.83 -9.19
C MET A 101 40.01 8.36 -10.19
N VAL A 102 39.65 9.35 -11.02
CA VAL A 102 40.61 9.99 -11.95
C VAL A 102 41.63 10.87 -11.21
N GLN A 103 41.23 11.53 -10.12
CA GLN A 103 42.17 12.29 -9.27
C GLN A 103 43.18 11.38 -8.58
N ASP A 104 42.74 10.19 -8.14
CA ASP A 104 43.60 9.22 -7.46
C ASP A 104 44.72 8.68 -8.38
N VAL A 105 44.63 8.89 -9.70
CA VAL A 105 45.70 8.55 -10.68
C VAL A 105 47.00 9.27 -10.36
N ALA A 106 46.96 10.49 -9.81
CA ALA A 106 48.16 11.25 -9.46
C ALA A 106 49.01 10.56 -8.37
N GLY A 107 48.40 9.66 -7.58
CA GLY A 107 49.10 8.87 -6.57
C GLY A 107 49.50 7.48 -7.05
N ALA A 108 49.41 7.17 -8.34
CA ALA A 108 49.79 5.88 -8.89
C ALA A 108 51.28 5.84 -9.26
N ASP A 109 51.92 4.69 -9.07
CA ASP A 109 53.34 4.48 -9.42
C ASP A 109 53.50 4.09 -10.89
N VAL A 110 52.52 3.36 -11.45
CA VAL A 110 52.54 2.94 -12.85
C VAL A 110 51.13 2.90 -13.44
N VAL A 111 51.02 3.30 -14.72
CA VAL A 111 49.79 3.20 -15.50
C VAL A 111 49.99 2.24 -16.67
N ILE A 112 49.26 1.13 -16.64
CA ILE A 112 49.27 0.12 -17.71
C ILE A 112 48.14 0.46 -18.68
N THR A 113 48.47 0.53 -19.97
CA THR A 113 47.50 0.94 -20.99
C THR A 113 47.43 -0.07 -22.12
N ASN A 114 46.22 -0.28 -22.63
CA ASN A 114 45.97 -0.82 -23.97
C ASN A 114 45.67 0.39 -24.87
N PRO A 115 46.33 0.56 -26.02
CA PRO A 115 46.35 1.80 -26.80
C PRO A 115 44.99 2.49 -26.96
N THR A 116 43.92 1.74 -27.20
CA THR A 116 42.58 2.28 -27.48
C THR A 116 41.51 1.93 -26.44
N HIS A 117 41.68 0.87 -25.65
CA HIS A 117 40.53 0.29 -24.92
C HIS A 117 40.61 0.32 -23.40
N TYR A 118 41.79 0.29 -22.79
CA TYR A 118 41.92 0.12 -21.34
C TYR A 118 43.06 0.96 -20.76
N ALA A 119 42.84 1.50 -19.56
CA ALA A 119 43.90 2.05 -18.73
C ALA A 119 43.69 1.62 -17.28
N VAL A 120 44.76 1.16 -16.62
CA VAL A 120 44.75 0.70 -15.23
C VAL A 120 45.94 1.34 -14.51
N ALA A 121 45.65 2.15 -13.49
CA ALA A 121 46.65 2.79 -12.64
C ALA A 121 46.84 1.96 -11.36
N ILE A 122 48.10 1.64 -11.05
CA ILE A 122 48.50 0.78 -9.93
C ILE A 122 49.44 1.57 -9.03
N ARG A 123 49.24 1.42 -7.72
CA ARG A 123 50.17 1.89 -6.69
C ARG A 123 50.64 0.68 -5.89
N TYR A 124 51.90 0.70 -5.46
CA TYR A 124 52.48 -0.31 -4.61
C TYR A 124 53.47 0.30 -3.62
N ASP A 125 53.00 0.47 -2.37
CA ASP A 125 53.86 0.85 -1.24
C ASP A 125 54.32 -0.41 -0.50
N THR A 126 55.59 -0.79 -0.66
CA THR A 126 56.19 -1.99 -0.02
C THR A 126 56.16 -1.96 1.51
N THR A 127 55.97 -0.78 2.12
CA THR A 127 55.92 -0.63 3.59
C THR A 127 54.50 -0.77 4.16
N LYS A 128 53.46 -0.57 3.33
CA LYS A 128 52.06 -0.52 3.77
C LYS A 128 51.16 -1.55 3.10
N GLU A 129 51.48 -1.97 1.90
CA GLU A 129 50.62 -2.77 1.04
C GLU A 129 51.25 -4.16 0.82
N GLN A 130 50.51 -5.23 1.14
CA GLN A 130 50.97 -6.62 0.91
C GLN A 130 50.95 -7.01 -0.58
N ALA A 131 50.25 -6.23 -1.42
CA ALA A 131 50.16 -6.44 -2.86
C ALA A 131 49.86 -5.11 -3.58
N PRO A 132 50.22 -4.97 -4.87
CA PRO A 132 49.88 -3.79 -5.65
C PRO A 132 48.37 -3.53 -5.69
N ARG A 133 47.96 -2.29 -5.40
CA ARG A 133 46.56 -1.88 -5.38
C ARG A 133 46.19 -1.13 -6.66
N VAL A 134 45.07 -1.51 -7.26
CA VAL A 134 44.48 -0.77 -8.38
C VAL A 134 43.81 0.48 -7.84
N VAL A 135 44.31 1.64 -8.26
CA VAL A 135 43.84 2.95 -7.81
C VAL A 135 42.80 3.52 -8.77
N ALA A 136 43.02 3.35 -10.07
CA ALA A 136 42.06 3.75 -11.10
C ALA A 136 42.00 2.71 -12.20
N LYS A 137 40.82 2.54 -12.81
CA LYS A 137 40.66 1.76 -14.04
C LYS A 137 39.55 2.34 -14.91
N GLY A 138 39.75 2.31 -16.21
CA GLY A 138 38.79 2.86 -17.16
C GLY A 138 38.87 2.19 -18.52
N VAL A 139 37.79 2.37 -19.28
CA VAL A 139 37.65 1.95 -20.69
C VAL A 139 37.40 3.15 -21.59
N ASP A 140 37.79 3.04 -22.85
CA ASP A 140 37.54 4.03 -23.92
C ASP A 140 37.83 5.48 -23.48
N PHE A 141 36.80 6.34 -23.42
CA PHE A 141 36.94 7.74 -23.03
C PHE A 141 37.56 7.93 -21.63
N LEU A 142 37.22 7.06 -20.68
CA LEU A 142 37.77 7.12 -19.33
C LEU A 142 39.24 6.69 -19.32
N ALA A 143 39.61 5.73 -20.18
CA ALA A 143 41.00 5.33 -20.35
C ALA A 143 41.85 6.46 -20.96
N LEU A 144 41.31 7.19 -21.95
CA LEU A 144 41.96 8.38 -22.52
C LEU A 144 42.19 9.45 -21.44
N ARG A 145 41.20 9.69 -20.58
CA ARG A 145 41.31 10.67 -19.51
C ARG A 145 42.32 10.27 -18.43
N ILE A 146 42.37 8.99 -18.05
CA ILE A 146 43.38 8.47 -17.11
C ILE A 146 44.79 8.66 -17.69
N LYS A 147 44.97 8.34 -18.99
CA LYS A 147 46.25 8.56 -19.68
C LYS A 147 46.66 10.03 -19.67
N GLN A 148 45.75 10.93 -20.02
CA GLN A 148 46.03 12.37 -20.03
C GLN A 148 46.47 12.88 -18.65
N VAL A 149 45.74 12.53 -17.59
CA VAL A 149 46.10 12.93 -16.21
C VAL A 149 47.44 12.34 -15.78
N ALA A 150 47.79 11.14 -16.24
CA ALA A 150 49.08 10.52 -15.97
C ALA A 150 50.25 11.14 -16.77
N TYR A 151 49.97 11.80 -17.90
CA TYR A 151 50.97 12.56 -18.66
C TYR A 151 51.18 13.98 -18.10
N ASP A 152 50.14 14.56 -17.52
CA ASP A 152 50.17 15.92 -16.96
C ASP A 152 50.88 15.98 -15.58
N ASN A 153 51.14 14.84 -14.93
CA ASN A 153 51.88 14.72 -13.66
C ASN A 153 53.24 14.06 -13.86
#